data_AF-A0A074ZG24-F1
#
_entry.id   AF-A0A074ZG24-F1
#
_cell.length_a   1.000
_cell.length_b   1.000
_cell.length_c   1.000
_cell.angle_alpha   90.00
_cell.angle_beta   90.00
_cell.angle_gamma   90.00
#
_symmetry.space_group_name_H-M   'P 1'
#
loop_
_entity.id
_entity.type
_entity.pdbx_description
1 polymer ?
#
loop_
_entity_poly.entity_id
_entity_poly.type
_entity_poly.pdbx_seq_one_letter_code
_entity_poly.pdbx_strand_id
1 'polypeptide(L)'
;VSLGKVNELYQACHTANQLPEGTHSVKGVGRVTPEESTWSKLDDDVTVPIGKLVPSPEANSDNLALQFNEYVVYDPNQVRLRYLVKIKFNFC
;
A
#
# COMPACT_ATOMS: atom_id res chain seq x y z
N VAL A 1 -7.45 3.14 6.13
CA VAL A 1 -6.27 2.91 6.97
C VAL A 1 -5.54 4.24 7.09
N SER A 2 -5.11 4.64 8.28
CA SER A 2 -4.29 5.85 8.49
C SER A 2 -2.81 5.50 8.43
N LEU A 3 -2.17 5.77 7.29
CA LEU A 3 -0.77 5.40 7.05
C LEU A 3 0.23 6.37 7.71
N GLY A 4 -0.16 7.63 7.92
CA GLY A 4 0.75 8.67 8.40
C GLY A 4 1.99 8.83 7.50
N LYS A 5 3.14 9.12 8.11
CA LYS A 5 4.43 9.07 7.41
C LYS A 5 4.88 7.61 7.25
N VAL A 6 5.12 7.20 6.00
CA VAL A 6 5.44 5.83 5.62
C VAL A 6 6.95 5.61 5.61
N ASN A 7 7.42 4.44 6.09
CA ASN A 7 8.75 3.92 5.86
C ASN A 7 8.74 2.96 4.65
N GLU A 8 9.46 3.28 3.59
CA GLU A 8 9.50 2.47 2.37
C GLU A 8 10.60 1.40 2.45
N LEU A 9 10.23 0.16 2.12
CA LEU A 9 11.14 -0.98 2.08
C LEU A 9 11.06 -1.65 0.71
N TYR A 10 12.22 -1.94 0.13
CA TYR A 10 12.34 -2.51 -1.22
C TYR A 10 12.54 -4.03 -1.21
N GLN A 11 12.95 -4.56 -0.05
CA GLN A 11 13.22 -5.97 0.23
C GLN A 11 12.50 -6.39 1.51
N ALA A 12 12.37 -7.70 1.71
CA ALA A 12 11.82 -8.24 2.95
C ALA A 12 12.70 -7.84 4.16
N CYS A 13 12.06 -7.40 5.24
CA CYS A 13 12.73 -7.01 6.48
C CYS A 13 11.95 -7.54 7.68
N HIS A 14 12.52 -8.52 8.40
CA HIS A 14 11.87 -9.15 9.53
C HIS A 14 11.73 -8.23 10.75
N THR A 15 12.53 -7.17 10.83
CA THR A 15 12.46 -6.12 11.86
C THR A 15 11.68 -4.89 11.39
N ALA A 16 10.86 -4.98 10.33
CA ALA A 16 10.12 -3.84 9.79
C ALA A 16 9.20 -3.14 10.80
N ASN A 17 8.82 -3.81 11.88
CA ASN A 17 8.06 -3.24 13.00
C ASN A 17 8.87 -2.23 13.85
N GLN A 18 10.19 -2.21 13.72
CA GLN A 18 11.06 -1.20 14.33
C GLN A 18 11.06 0.05 13.44
N LEU A 19 9.98 0.81 13.53
CA LEU A 19 9.78 2.01 12.71
C LEU A 19 10.85 3.08 13.00
N PRO A 20 11.48 3.66 11.97
CA PRO A 20 12.29 4.86 12.12
C PRO A 20 11.50 5.98 12.81
N GLU A 21 12.20 6.82 13.56
CA GLU A 21 11.57 7.92 14.29
C GLU A 21 10.72 8.81 13.38
N GLY A 22 9.48 9.07 13.82
CA GLY A 22 8.50 9.88 13.08
C GLY A 22 7.79 9.16 11.93
N THR A 23 8.05 7.88 11.68
CA THR A 23 7.25 7.04 10.77
C THR A 23 6.18 6.25 11.54
N HIS A 24 5.10 5.88 10.85
CA HIS A 24 3.89 5.31 11.46
C HIS A 24 3.43 4.01 10.80
N SER A 25 4.01 3.66 9.65
CA SER A 25 3.64 2.49 8.85
C SER A 25 4.78 2.11 7.93
N VAL A 26 4.67 0.92 7.34
CA VAL A 26 5.58 0.43 6.30
C VAL A 26 4.84 0.32 4.98
N LYS A 27 5.52 0.69 3.89
CA LYS A 27 5.15 0.33 2.52
C LYS A 27 6.24 -0.58 1.95
N GLY A 28 5.89 -1.83 1.69
CA GLY A 28 6.67 -2.68 0.80
C GLY A 28 6.48 -2.17 -0.61
N VAL A 29 7.54 -1.67 -1.24
CA VAL A 29 7.47 -1.11 -2.59
C VAL A 29 7.44 -2.24 -3.61
N GLY A 30 6.44 -2.21 -4.49
CA GLY A 30 6.28 -3.16 -5.58
C GLY A 30 6.70 -2.59 -6.94
N ARG A 31 6.83 -3.48 -7.93
CA ARG A 31 7.14 -3.12 -9.33
C ARG A 31 5.99 -2.42 -10.06
N VAL A 32 4.75 -2.64 -9.65
CA VAL A 32 3.59 -1.96 -10.24
C VAL A 32 2.65 -1.40 -9.17
N THR A 33 2.00 -0.28 -9.50
CA THR A 33 1.11 0.49 -8.63
C THR A 33 -0.06 1.06 -9.44
N PRO A 34 -1.22 1.38 -8.83
CA PRO A 34 -2.28 2.12 -9.52
C PRO A 34 -1.80 3.49 -9.98
N GLU A 35 -2.22 3.91 -11.16
CA GLU A 35 -1.88 5.24 -11.72
C GLU A 35 -2.38 6.37 -10.80
N GLU A 36 -1.47 7.21 -10.30
CA GLU A 36 -1.82 8.25 -9.31
C GLU A 36 -2.78 9.31 -9.85
N SER A 37 -2.74 9.59 -11.16
CA SER A 37 -3.63 10.54 -11.83
C SER A 37 -5.10 10.12 -11.75
N THR A 38 -5.38 8.83 -11.55
CA THR A 38 -6.74 8.28 -11.51
C THR A 38 -7.29 8.15 -10.10
N TRP A 39 -6.51 8.47 -9.05
CA TRP A 39 -6.97 8.33 -7.68
C TRP A 39 -8.17 9.23 -7.39
N SER A 40 -9.14 8.71 -6.66
CA SER A 40 -10.35 9.44 -6.25
C SER A 40 -10.39 9.62 -4.74
N LYS A 41 -11.13 10.62 -4.26
CA LYS A 41 -11.42 10.79 -2.84
C LYS A 41 -12.89 10.51 -2.55
N LEU A 42 -13.15 9.91 -1.40
CA LEU A 42 -14.48 9.84 -0.81
C LEU A 42 -14.81 11.15 -0.07
N ASP A 43 -16.08 11.35 0.30
CA ASP A 43 -16.57 12.57 0.97
C ASP A 43 -15.85 12.91 2.29
N ASP A 44 -15.27 11.90 2.95
CA ASP A 44 -14.51 12.06 4.19
C ASP A 44 -12.99 12.00 3.98
N ASP A 45 -12.54 12.47 2.81
CA ASP A 45 -11.14 12.65 2.43
C ASP A 45 -10.30 11.37 2.35
N VAL A 46 -10.92 10.20 2.41
CA VAL A 46 -10.22 8.93 2.17
C VAL A 46 -9.87 8.80 0.69
N THR A 47 -8.58 8.74 0.40
CA THR A 47 -8.04 8.41 -0.92
C THR A 47 -8.30 6.95 -1.28
N VAL A 48 -8.82 6.73 -2.48
CA VAL A 48 -9.05 5.41 -3.09
C VAL A 48 -8.14 5.28 -4.32
N PRO A 49 -7.10 4.42 -4.27
CA PRO A 49 -6.19 4.23 -5.38
C PRO A 49 -6.82 3.33 -6.44
N ILE A 50 -7.69 3.91 -7.25
CA ILE A 50 -8.28 3.25 -8.43
C ILE A 50 -7.38 3.43 -9.65
N GLY A 51 -7.60 2.63 -10.69
CA GLY A 51 -6.92 2.76 -11.97
C GLY A 51 -6.33 1.47 -12.48
N LYS A 52 -5.65 1.57 -13.62
CA LYS A 52 -4.83 0.48 -14.16
C LYS A 52 -3.53 0.39 -13.36
N LEU A 53 -2.98 -0.81 -13.29
CA LEU A 53 -1.64 -1.00 -12.76
C LEU A 53 -0.62 -0.56 -13.80
N VAL A 54 0.27 0.34 -13.39
CA VAL A 54 1.38 0.88 -14.19
C VAL A 54 2.71 0.60 -13.47
N PRO A 55 3.85 0.59 -14.18
CA PRO A 55 5.16 0.49 -13.53
C PRO A 55 5.32 1.56 -12.44
N SER A 56 5.79 1.17 -11.26
CA SER A 56 6.16 2.12 -10.20
C SER A 56 7.38 2.96 -10.62
N PRO A 57 7.63 4.12 -9.98
CA PRO A 57 8.83 4.90 -10.24
C PRO A 57 10.13 4.09 -10.11
N GLU A 58 10.14 3.10 -9.24
CA GLU A 58 11.28 2.22 -8.96
C GLU A 58 11.26 0.90 -9.75
N ALA A 59 10.32 0.71 -10.69
CA ALA A 59 10.09 -0.58 -11.36
C ALA A 59 11.32 -1.18 -12.06
N ASN A 60 12.22 -0.32 -12.54
CA ASN A 60 13.47 -0.71 -13.20
C ASN A 60 14.61 -1.06 -12.22
N SER A 61 14.36 -0.92 -10.91
CA SER A 61 15.31 -1.35 -9.89
C SER A 61 15.31 -2.88 -9.80
N ASP A 62 16.50 -3.46 -9.85
CA ASP A 62 16.70 -4.88 -9.56
C ASP A 62 16.47 -5.20 -8.07
N ASN A 63 16.43 -4.18 -7.22
CA ASN A 63 16.27 -4.29 -5.77
C ASN A 63 14.80 -4.35 -5.32
N LEU A 64 13.84 -4.60 -6.19
CA LEU A 64 12.43 -4.79 -5.81
C LEU A 64 12.08 -6.28 -5.69
N ALA A 65 11.74 -6.71 -4.48
CA ALA A 65 11.28 -8.07 -4.20
C ALA A 65 9.78 -8.30 -4.51
N LEU A 66 8.95 -7.26 -4.43
CA LEU A 66 7.50 -7.37 -4.54
C LEU A 66 7.00 -6.99 -5.94
N GLN A 67 5.92 -7.65 -6.38
CA GLN A 67 5.21 -7.25 -7.60
C GLN A 67 4.30 -6.04 -7.34
N PHE A 68 3.57 -6.03 -6.22
CA PHE A 68 2.62 -4.97 -5.86
C PHE A 68 3.01 -4.32 -4.55
N ASN A 69 2.56 -3.07 -4.34
CA ASN A 69 2.74 -2.42 -3.05
C ASN A 69 1.96 -3.15 -1.95
N GLU A 70 2.57 -3.29 -0.78
CA GLU A 70 1.93 -3.78 0.45
C GLU A 70 2.04 -2.71 1.54
N TYR A 71 1.00 -2.55 2.34
CA TYR A 71 0.96 -1.54 3.41
C TYR A 71 0.72 -2.21 4.75
N VAL A 72 1.57 -1.90 5.74
CA VAL A 72 1.53 -2.50 7.07
C VAL A 72 1.45 -1.39 8.12
N VAL A 73 0.48 -1.51 9.04
CA VAL A 73 0.34 -0.66 10.22
C VAL A 73 0.46 -1.51 11.48
N TYR A 74 0.91 -0.92 12.58
CA TYR A 74 1.24 -1.66 13.82
C TYR A 74 0.30 -1.34 14.98
N ASP A 75 -0.51 -0.28 14.89
CA ASP A 75 -1.57 0.03 15.86
C ASP A 75 -2.96 -0.24 15.24
N PRO A 76 -3.80 -1.10 15.87
CA PRO A 76 -5.19 -1.30 15.46
C PRO A 76 -6.00 -0.01 15.32
N ASN A 77 -5.68 1.04 16.07
CA ASN A 77 -6.33 2.35 15.98
C ASN A 77 -6.11 3.03 14.62
N GLN A 78 -5.12 2.61 13.82
CA GLN A 78 -4.92 3.08 12.45
C GLN A 78 -5.90 2.43 11.44
N VAL A 79 -6.69 1.45 11.88
CA VAL A 79 -7.60 0.68 11.04
C VAL A 79 -9.06 0.94 11.42
N ARG A 80 -9.88 1.30 10.43
CA ARG A 80 -11.33 1.39 10.52
C ARG A 80 -11.94 0.61 9.36
N LEU A 81 -12.56 -0.54 9.67
CA LEU A 81 -13.31 -1.31 8.67
C LEU A 81 -14.51 -0.49 8.18
N ARG A 82 -14.78 -0.46 6.87
CA ARG A 82 -15.86 0.36 6.28
C ARG A 82 -16.83 -0.43 5.43
N TYR A 83 -16.32 -1.36 4.64
CA TYR A 83 -17.10 -2.14 3.70
C TYR A 83 -16.74 -3.60 3.82
N LEU A 84 -17.73 -4.46 3.62
CA LEU A 84 -17.55 -5.89 3.45
C LEU A 84 -18.10 -6.25 2.06
N VAL A 85 -17.24 -6.77 1.19
CA VAL A 85 -17.61 -7.08 -0.19
C VAL A 85 -17.83 -8.58 -0.32
N LYS A 86 -19.01 -8.99 -0.80
CA LYS A 86 -19.29 -10.39 -1.15
C LYS A 86 -18.87 -10.63 -2.61
N ILE A 87 -17.85 -11.44 -2.81
CA ILE A 87 -17.27 -11.70 -4.13
C ILE A 87 -17.58 -13.15 -4.54
N LYS A 88 -18.00 -13.35 -5.79
CA LYS A 88 -18.05 -14.68 -6.42
C LYS A 88 -16.87 -14.80 -7.37
N PHE A 89 -15.95 -15.70 -7.07
CA PHE A 89 -14.85 -16.03 -7.97
C PHE A 89 -15.37 -16.98 -9.06
N ASN A 90 -15.16 -16.62 -10.32
CA ASN A 90 -15.46 -17.48 -11.47
C ASN A 90 -14.11 -17.90 -12.06
N PHE A 91 -13.73 -19.16 -11.86
CA PHE A 91 -12.51 -19.73 -12.43
C PHE A 91 -12.83 -20.43 -13.75
N CYS A 92 -11.89 -20.36 -14.71
CA CYS A 92 -11.93 -21.09 -15.97
C CYS A 92 -10.88 -22.19 -15.95
#